data_AF-A0A8T3Q1U2-F1
#
_entry.id   AF-A0A8T3Q1U2-F1
#
_cell.length_a   1.000
_cell.length_b   1.000
_cell.length_c   1.000
_cell.angle_alpha   90.00
_cell.angle_beta   90.00
_cell.angle_gamma   90.00
#
_symmetry.space_group_name_H-M   'P 1'
#
loop_
_entity.id
_entity.type
_entity.pdbx_description
1 polymer ?
#
loop_
_entity_poly.entity_id
_entity_poly.type
_entity_poly.pdbx_seq_one_letter_code
_entity_poly.pdbx_strand_id
1 'polypeptide(L)'
;MPAAARLGAILAAVVVVVAVAFLALRAGGVAVGLGPESTASPGPSASEAAAPSVEPSAGASPSGEPSSPSEADTLATLAEIEDQITAIRGLEAADIGPAEIITRAELGAELSQLFEEDYPPEEQRRDNLALRALGLLEPDQDVADLQLDLLGDQVLGFYDDHEKRMVVVSDAGLDVEARITYAHEYTHALQYSSFDVDSFQMDAAGEDDRGLARLSLLEGDATVTMLAWMFRHLTPQEIQEYTLGAEIPDMSGIPSWMVDQLAFPYNEGLNWALQLAGGDPSNPDFTEIDAAYAEPPASTEQIVDLEKWESRESPRVVEVPDLAAVLGDGWEEVDDTPVGQASIGIMLQYLGVGFEEARDAAQGWGGDRAVIVSGPDDAFAVAWRLAWDSAGDATEFADAYRVVVDGLDFPASVTELPNGEVLVVHASDDELHDQTVDAAN
;
A
#
# COMPACT_ATOMS: atom_id res chain seq x y z
N MET A 1 5.23 -19.55 -6.55
CA MET A 1 5.76 -18.29 -6.00
C MET A 1 4.54 -17.63 -5.39
N PRO A 2 4.54 -17.11 -4.16
CA PRO A 2 3.56 -16.07 -3.85
C PRO A 2 3.89 -14.88 -4.79
N ALA A 3 2.93 -14.11 -5.28
CA ALA A 3 1.80 -13.63 -4.53
C ALA A 3 1.60 -12.12 -4.67
N ALA A 4 1.67 -11.53 -3.48
CA ALA A 4 1.89 -10.12 -3.23
C ALA A 4 3.15 -9.52 -3.89
N ALA A 5 3.91 -10.33 -4.64
CA ALA A 5 5.32 -10.25 -4.90
C ALA A 5 5.67 -9.78 -6.32
N ARG A 6 4.74 -9.24 -7.10
CA ARG A 6 5.03 -8.77 -8.48
C ARG A 6 4.26 -7.51 -8.87
N LEU A 7 3.41 -7.06 -7.95
CA LEU A 7 2.52 -5.91 -8.09
C LEU A 7 3.23 -4.57 -7.80
N GLY A 8 4.49 -4.61 -7.36
CA GLY A 8 5.23 -3.46 -6.85
C GLY A 8 5.31 -2.27 -7.80
N ALA A 9 5.65 -2.48 -9.08
CA ALA A 9 5.77 -1.37 -10.04
C ALA A 9 4.41 -0.83 -10.52
N ILE A 10 3.40 -1.69 -10.67
CA ILE A 10 2.10 -1.34 -11.26
C ILE A 10 1.17 -0.73 -10.20
N LEU A 11 1.18 -1.23 -8.97
CA LEU A 11 0.44 -0.60 -7.85
C LEU A 11 1.14 0.64 -7.30
N ALA A 12 2.47 0.78 -7.41
CA ALA A 12 3.15 2.00 -6.95
C ALA A 12 2.57 3.27 -7.60
N ALA A 13 2.35 3.25 -8.92
CA ALA A 13 1.88 4.43 -9.66
C ALA A 13 0.43 4.86 -9.31
N VAL A 14 -0.42 3.90 -8.96
CA VAL A 14 -1.82 4.14 -8.52
C VAL A 14 -1.84 4.69 -7.12
N VAL A 15 -0.96 4.16 -6.28
CA VAL A 15 -0.96 4.43 -4.85
C VAL A 15 -0.30 5.77 -4.55
N VAL A 16 0.61 6.29 -5.38
CA VAL A 16 1.08 7.69 -5.25
C VAL A 16 -0.09 8.67 -5.27
N VAL A 17 -1.05 8.54 -6.20
CA VAL A 17 -2.19 9.46 -6.28
C VAL A 17 -3.12 9.32 -5.08
N VAL A 18 -3.46 8.07 -4.71
CA VAL A 18 -4.32 7.76 -3.56
C VAL A 18 -3.68 8.21 -2.24
N ALA A 19 -2.44 7.80 -1.98
CA ALA A 19 -1.72 8.08 -0.75
C ALA A 19 -1.41 9.57 -0.59
N VAL A 20 -1.09 10.27 -1.69
CA VAL A 20 -0.84 11.71 -1.59
C VAL A 20 -2.14 12.51 -1.45
N ALA A 21 -3.27 12.05 -2.00
CA ALA A 21 -4.60 12.59 -1.67
C ALA A 21 -4.94 12.41 -0.18
N PHE A 22 -4.61 11.26 0.42
CA PHE A 22 -4.75 11.04 1.86
C PHE A 22 -3.82 11.92 2.71
N LEU A 23 -2.58 12.15 2.28
CA LEU A 23 -1.62 13.06 2.93
C LEU A 23 -2.11 14.53 2.89
N ALA A 24 -2.67 14.97 1.76
CA ALA A 24 -3.25 16.31 1.61
C ALA A 24 -4.45 16.53 2.56
N LEU A 25 -5.32 15.51 2.72
CA LEU A 25 -6.47 15.57 3.63
C LEU A 25 -6.08 15.61 5.11
N ARG A 26 -5.05 14.84 5.50
CA ARG A 26 -4.52 14.88 6.89
C ARG A 26 -3.85 16.21 7.20
N ALA A 27 -3.12 16.81 6.27
CA ALA A 27 -2.57 18.17 6.41
C ALA A 27 -3.67 19.25 6.52
N GLY A 28 -4.83 19.02 5.90
CA GLY A 28 -6.03 19.86 6.01
C GLY A 28 -6.85 19.69 7.30
N GLY A 29 -6.50 18.74 8.18
CA GLY A 29 -7.22 18.47 9.43
C GLY A 29 -8.55 17.74 9.26
N VAL A 30 -8.77 17.05 8.13
CA VAL A 30 -9.95 16.20 7.91
C VAL A 30 -9.62 14.79 8.40
N ALA A 31 -10.29 14.33 9.46
CA ALA A 31 -10.22 12.94 9.89
C ALA A 31 -10.99 12.08 8.87
N VAL A 32 -10.27 11.33 8.03
CA VAL A 32 -10.89 10.32 7.18
C VAL A 32 -11.06 9.05 8.01
N GLY A 33 -12.23 8.93 8.65
CA GLY A 33 -12.70 7.67 9.20
C GLY A 33 -13.65 7.03 8.18
N LEU A 34 -13.21 5.96 7.52
CA LEU A 34 -14.09 5.12 6.72
C LEU A 34 -14.84 4.16 7.65
N GLY A 35 -15.89 4.67 8.31
CA GLY A 35 -16.88 3.86 9.02
C GLY A 35 -18.06 3.52 8.09
N PRO A 36 -18.80 2.43 8.35
CA PRO A 36 -19.71 1.83 7.37
C PRO A 36 -20.92 2.72 7.08
N GLU A 37 -21.33 2.72 5.80
CA GLU A 37 -22.53 3.39 5.31
C GLU A 37 -23.80 2.82 5.95
N SER A 38 -24.57 3.68 6.62
CA SER A 38 -25.96 3.40 6.97
C SER A 38 -26.89 4.10 5.99
N THR A 39 -27.62 3.28 5.24
CA THR A 39 -28.68 3.57 4.29
C THR A 39 -29.66 4.67 4.74
N ALA A 40 -29.95 5.67 3.88
CA ALA A 40 -31.31 6.07 3.47
C ALA A 40 -31.34 7.41 2.69
N SER A 41 -32.10 7.41 1.60
CA SER A 41 -32.63 8.61 0.90
C SER A 41 -34.10 8.34 0.53
N PRO A 42 -34.95 9.30 0.09
CA PRO A 42 -34.81 10.76 0.04
C PRO A 42 -36.04 11.55 0.59
N GLY A 43 -35.93 12.87 0.63
CA GLY A 43 -37.10 13.78 0.73
C GLY A 43 -36.73 15.26 0.59
N PRO A 44 -37.22 15.99 -0.43
CA PRO A 44 -36.73 17.32 -0.76
C PRO A 44 -37.49 18.41 0.01
N SER A 45 -36.81 19.51 0.35
CA SER A 45 -37.50 20.77 0.61
C SER A 45 -36.67 21.95 0.14
N ALA A 46 -37.19 22.59 -0.90
CA ALA A 46 -36.70 23.84 -1.44
C ALA A 46 -36.75 24.96 -0.39
N SER A 47 -35.74 25.82 -0.39
CA SER A 47 -35.87 27.19 0.08
C SER A 47 -35.08 28.13 -0.82
N GLU A 48 -35.85 28.84 -1.62
CA GLU A 48 -35.53 29.97 -2.45
C GLU A 48 -34.91 31.12 -1.63
N ALA A 49 -33.73 31.60 -2.03
CA ALA A 49 -33.19 32.88 -1.58
C ALA A 49 -32.56 33.60 -2.78
N ALA A 50 -33.18 34.72 -3.13
CA ALA A 50 -32.87 35.55 -4.27
C ALA A 50 -31.50 36.26 -4.16
N ALA A 51 -30.74 36.24 -5.24
CA ALA A 51 -29.63 37.16 -5.49
C ALA A 51 -30.00 38.13 -6.63
N PRO A 52 -29.55 39.40 -6.59
CA PRO A 52 -30.03 40.44 -7.49
C PRO A 52 -29.45 40.31 -8.91
N SER A 53 -30.30 40.66 -9.87
CA SER A 53 -30.03 40.78 -11.30
C SER A 53 -29.04 41.91 -11.61
N VAL A 54 -28.01 41.62 -12.42
CA VAL A 54 -27.18 42.62 -13.10
C VAL A 54 -27.09 42.23 -14.57
N GLU A 55 -27.64 43.07 -15.44
CA GLU A 55 -27.59 42.93 -16.91
C GLU A 55 -26.20 43.28 -17.48
N PRO A 56 -25.88 42.79 -18.69
CA PRO A 56 -24.51 42.59 -19.15
C PRO A 56 -23.90 43.82 -19.83
N SER A 57 -22.62 44.08 -19.55
CA SER A 57 -21.80 44.99 -20.35
C SER A 57 -21.01 44.19 -21.38
N ALA A 58 -21.44 44.26 -22.64
CA ALA A 58 -20.68 43.78 -23.78
C ALA A 58 -19.40 44.60 -23.96
N GLY A 59 -18.26 43.93 -24.12
CA GLY A 59 -17.01 44.60 -24.47
C GLY A 59 -15.78 43.69 -24.51
N ALA A 60 -15.48 43.21 -25.71
CA ALA A 60 -14.17 42.75 -26.20
C ALA A 60 -13.68 41.34 -25.79
N SER A 61 -13.86 40.39 -26.71
CA SER A 61 -12.81 39.42 -27.09
C SER A 61 -11.84 40.15 -28.04
N PRO A 62 -10.52 39.90 -28.04
CA PRO A 62 -9.96 38.55 -28.27
C PRO A 62 -8.76 38.21 -27.38
N SER A 63 -8.59 36.93 -27.03
CA SER A 63 -7.26 36.34 -26.90
C SER A 63 -7.40 34.83 -26.86
N GLY A 64 -6.54 34.14 -27.61
CA GLY A 64 -6.69 32.74 -28.00
C GLY A 64 -6.79 31.77 -26.84
N GLU A 65 -7.43 30.63 -27.10
CA GLU A 65 -7.25 29.43 -26.29
C GLU A 65 -5.74 29.20 -26.10
N PRO A 66 -5.28 28.94 -24.87
CA PRO A 66 -3.89 28.53 -24.67
C PRO A 66 -3.65 27.31 -25.55
N SER A 67 -2.68 27.41 -26.44
CA SER A 67 -2.24 26.28 -27.24
C SER A 67 -1.63 25.27 -26.26
N SER A 68 -2.10 24.03 -26.26
CA SER A 68 -1.48 22.97 -25.48
C SER A 68 0.04 22.95 -25.74
N PRO A 69 0.88 22.76 -24.71
CA PRO A 69 2.33 22.72 -24.89
C PRO A 69 2.72 21.68 -25.95
N SER A 70 3.77 21.95 -26.72
CA SER A 70 4.28 20.95 -27.65
C SER A 70 4.93 19.81 -26.89
N GLU A 71 4.98 18.61 -27.47
CA GLU A 71 5.67 17.45 -26.89
C GLU A 71 7.13 17.78 -26.50
N ALA A 72 7.80 18.62 -27.29
CA ALA A 72 9.15 19.09 -26.98
C ALA A 72 9.22 20.00 -25.75
N ASP A 73 8.18 20.82 -25.50
CA ASP A 73 8.10 21.64 -24.29
C ASP A 73 7.83 20.74 -23.07
N THR A 74 6.95 19.76 -23.20
CA THR A 74 6.67 18.74 -22.17
C THR A 74 7.95 18.01 -21.76
N LEU A 75 8.68 17.45 -22.72
CA LEU A 75 9.94 16.74 -22.46
C LEU A 75 11.01 17.66 -21.83
N ALA A 76 11.06 18.93 -22.22
CA ALA A 76 11.98 19.89 -21.59
C ALA A 76 11.63 20.15 -20.11
N THR A 77 10.33 20.22 -19.77
CA THR A 77 9.88 20.31 -18.37
C THR A 77 10.22 19.06 -17.57
N LEU A 78 10.01 17.86 -18.14
CA LEU A 78 10.38 16.61 -17.47
C LEU A 78 11.88 16.54 -17.19
N ALA A 79 12.73 16.85 -18.17
CA ALA A 79 14.17 16.90 -17.99
C ALA A 79 14.60 17.93 -16.92
N GLU A 80 13.90 19.06 -16.80
CA GLU A 80 14.15 20.01 -15.71
C GLU A 80 13.80 19.40 -14.34
N ILE A 81 12.72 18.63 -14.22
CA ILE A 81 12.37 17.92 -12.98
C ILE A 81 13.44 16.87 -12.65
N GLU A 82 13.93 16.14 -13.63
CA GLU A 82 15.01 15.15 -13.45
C GLU A 82 16.28 15.78 -12.87
N ASP A 83 16.71 16.91 -13.44
CA ASP A 83 17.85 17.69 -12.95
C ASP A 83 17.63 18.15 -11.50
N GLN A 84 16.42 18.62 -11.18
CA GLN A 84 16.05 19.10 -9.84
C GLN A 84 16.04 17.95 -8.82
N ILE A 85 15.45 16.80 -9.15
CA ILE A 85 15.40 15.63 -8.28
C ILE A 85 16.80 15.05 -8.05
N THR A 86 17.61 14.94 -9.11
CA THR A 86 19.02 14.54 -8.99
C THR A 86 19.77 15.47 -8.02
N ALA A 87 19.56 16.77 -8.12
CA ALA A 87 20.19 17.75 -7.23
C ALA A 87 19.65 17.70 -5.79
N ILE A 88 18.37 17.41 -5.59
CA ILE A 88 17.76 17.27 -4.26
C ILE A 88 18.27 16.01 -3.58
N ARG A 89 18.20 14.87 -4.27
CA ARG A 89 18.49 13.55 -3.72
C ARG A 89 19.99 13.29 -3.59
N GLY A 90 20.80 13.95 -4.41
CA GLY A 90 22.27 13.88 -4.35
C GLY A 90 22.87 12.61 -4.96
N LEU A 91 22.06 11.82 -5.68
CA LEU A 91 22.49 10.61 -6.38
C LEU A 91 22.98 10.91 -7.80
N GLU A 92 23.61 9.95 -8.45
CA GLU A 92 23.96 10.06 -9.87
C GLU A 92 22.69 9.96 -10.72
N ALA A 93 22.62 10.74 -11.80
CA ALA A 93 21.48 10.69 -12.72
C ALA A 93 21.34 9.28 -13.31
N ALA A 94 20.09 8.81 -13.40
CA ALA A 94 19.79 7.50 -13.97
C ALA A 94 20.10 7.48 -15.47
N ASP A 95 20.72 6.40 -15.96
CA ASP A 95 20.99 6.19 -17.40
C ASP A 95 19.75 5.61 -18.09
N ILE A 96 18.69 6.41 -18.11
CA ILE A 96 17.41 6.10 -18.75
C ILE A 96 17.17 7.09 -19.90
N GLY A 97 16.50 6.63 -20.94
CA GLY A 97 16.15 7.50 -22.07
C GLY A 97 15.20 8.64 -21.66
N PRO A 98 14.88 9.58 -22.58
CA PRO A 98 13.84 10.55 -22.31
C PRO A 98 12.50 9.85 -22.04
N ALA A 99 11.64 10.47 -21.23
CA ALA A 99 10.32 9.93 -20.93
C ALA A 99 9.49 9.65 -22.20
N GLU A 100 8.79 8.53 -22.17
CA GLU A 100 7.81 8.15 -23.17
C GLU A 100 6.47 8.77 -22.81
N ILE A 101 5.88 9.44 -23.79
CA ILE A 101 4.59 10.11 -23.64
C ILE A 101 3.54 9.26 -24.33
N ILE A 102 2.59 8.73 -23.55
CA ILE A 102 1.53 7.85 -24.06
C ILE A 102 0.13 8.42 -23.75
N THR A 103 -0.87 7.93 -24.47
CA THR A 103 -2.28 8.24 -24.19
C THR A 103 -2.79 7.42 -23.00
N ARG A 104 -3.87 7.88 -22.37
CA ARG A 104 -4.51 7.14 -21.26
C ARG A 104 -4.98 5.75 -21.67
N ALA A 105 -5.44 5.60 -22.91
CA ALA A 105 -5.88 4.31 -23.44
C ALA A 105 -4.71 3.34 -23.66
N GLU A 106 -3.54 3.85 -24.07
CA GLU A 106 -2.32 3.05 -24.18
C GLU A 106 -1.83 2.62 -22.79
N LEU A 107 -1.82 3.55 -21.82
CA LEU A 107 -1.46 3.25 -20.44
C LEU A 107 -2.33 2.14 -19.84
N GLY A 108 -3.66 2.25 -19.96
CA GLY A 108 -4.56 1.22 -19.44
C GLY A 108 -4.34 -0.16 -20.08
N ALA A 109 -4.02 -0.21 -21.38
CA ALA A 109 -3.70 -1.46 -22.06
C ALA A 109 -2.35 -2.06 -21.59
N GLU A 110 -1.36 -1.19 -21.37
CA GLU A 110 -0.03 -1.57 -20.90
C GLU A 110 -0.06 -2.07 -19.45
N LEU A 111 -0.70 -1.35 -18.53
CA LEU A 111 -0.88 -1.78 -17.14
C LEU A 111 -1.67 -3.09 -17.06
N SER A 112 -2.70 -3.26 -17.88
CA SER A 112 -3.45 -4.53 -17.93
C SER A 112 -2.57 -5.69 -18.40
N GLN A 113 -1.71 -5.46 -19.40
CA GLN A 113 -0.78 -6.47 -19.89
C GLN A 113 0.25 -6.85 -18.83
N LEU A 114 0.90 -5.85 -18.21
CA LEU A 114 1.87 -6.07 -17.14
C LEU A 114 1.23 -6.83 -15.98
N PHE A 115 0.00 -6.45 -15.58
CA PHE A 115 -0.76 -7.14 -14.54
C PHE A 115 -0.99 -8.62 -14.87
N GLU A 116 -1.36 -8.95 -16.11
CA GLU A 116 -1.52 -10.36 -16.54
C GLU A 116 -0.20 -11.14 -16.56
N GLU A 117 0.92 -10.49 -16.89
CA GLU A 117 2.25 -11.08 -16.93
C GLU A 117 2.79 -11.36 -15.53
N ASP A 118 2.55 -10.42 -14.60
CA ASP A 118 3.06 -10.44 -13.25
C ASP A 118 2.17 -11.19 -12.26
N TYR A 119 0.85 -11.19 -12.46
CA TYR A 119 -0.11 -11.85 -11.56
C TYR A 119 -0.91 -12.95 -12.29
N PRO A 120 -0.31 -14.12 -12.54
CA PRO A 120 -0.92 -15.18 -13.33
C PRO A 120 -2.14 -15.83 -12.63
N PRO A 121 -3.08 -16.45 -13.38
CA PRO A 121 -4.35 -16.97 -12.81
C PRO A 121 -4.22 -18.07 -11.74
N GLU A 122 -3.08 -18.76 -11.64
CA GLU A 122 -2.83 -19.73 -10.57
C GLU A 122 -2.55 -19.02 -9.24
N GLU A 123 -1.81 -17.93 -9.32
CA GLU A 123 -1.42 -17.07 -8.21
C GLU A 123 -2.65 -16.31 -7.68
N GLN A 124 -3.44 -15.71 -8.57
CA GLN A 124 -4.74 -15.10 -8.24
C GLN A 124 -5.66 -16.06 -7.47
N ARG A 125 -5.68 -17.35 -7.85
CA ARG A 125 -6.53 -18.35 -7.19
C ARG A 125 -6.04 -18.68 -5.78
N ARG A 126 -4.72 -18.74 -5.57
CA ARG A 126 -4.12 -18.99 -4.25
C ARG A 126 -4.45 -17.83 -3.31
N ASP A 127 -4.33 -16.60 -3.78
CA ASP A 127 -4.60 -15.41 -2.96
C ASP A 127 -6.07 -15.26 -2.63
N ASN A 128 -6.93 -15.46 -3.62
CA ASN A 128 -8.37 -15.53 -3.41
C ASN A 128 -8.75 -16.56 -2.33
N LEU A 129 -8.05 -17.70 -2.25
CA LEU A 129 -8.29 -18.69 -1.21
C LEU A 129 -7.73 -18.23 0.13
N ALA A 130 -6.48 -17.77 0.17
CA ALA A 130 -5.82 -17.29 1.38
C ALA A 130 -6.58 -16.13 2.04
N LEU A 131 -6.93 -15.10 1.26
CA LEU A 131 -7.66 -13.94 1.73
C LEU A 131 -9.06 -14.30 2.22
N ARG A 132 -9.79 -15.21 1.55
CA ARG A 132 -11.09 -15.71 2.05
C ARG A 132 -10.93 -16.52 3.35
N ALA A 133 -9.90 -17.35 3.45
CA ALA A 133 -9.59 -18.13 4.66
C ALA A 133 -9.21 -17.24 5.86
N LEU A 134 -8.70 -16.03 5.61
CA LEU A 134 -8.44 -15.00 6.61
C LEU A 134 -9.65 -14.07 6.87
N GLY A 135 -10.75 -14.21 6.11
CA GLY A 135 -11.93 -13.33 6.21
C GLY A 135 -11.77 -11.96 5.53
N LEU A 136 -10.73 -11.79 4.70
CA LEU A 136 -10.41 -10.53 4.01
C LEU A 136 -11.15 -10.36 2.68
N LEU A 137 -11.74 -11.43 2.15
CA LEU A 137 -12.59 -11.36 0.96
C LEU A 137 -13.94 -12.04 1.20
N GLU A 138 -14.97 -11.44 0.63
CA GLU A 138 -16.29 -12.04 0.50
C GLU A 138 -16.29 -13.15 -0.58
N PRO A 139 -17.27 -14.08 -0.55
CA PRO A 139 -17.33 -15.18 -1.51
C PRO A 139 -17.45 -14.77 -2.98
N ASP A 140 -18.02 -13.59 -3.27
CA ASP A 140 -18.22 -13.05 -4.61
C ASP A 140 -17.19 -12.01 -5.05
N GLN A 141 -16.25 -11.64 -4.17
CA GLN A 141 -15.12 -10.78 -4.50
C GLN A 141 -13.98 -11.56 -5.14
N ASP A 142 -13.25 -10.91 -6.05
CA ASP A 142 -12.01 -11.43 -6.63
C ASP A 142 -10.89 -10.39 -6.46
N VAL A 143 -9.75 -10.81 -5.90
CA VAL A 143 -8.65 -9.87 -5.60
C VAL A 143 -8.06 -9.24 -6.85
N ALA A 144 -8.01 -9.97 -7.98
CA ALA A 144 -7.45 -9.44 -9.21
C ALA A 144 -8.37 -8.38 -9.82
N ASP A 145 -9.69 -8.63 -9.80
CA ASP A 145 -10.69 -7.65 -10.22
C ASP A 145 -10.62 -6.39 -9.33
N LEU A 146 -10.50 -6.55 -8.00
CA LEU A 146 -10.35 -5.43 -7.07
C LEU A 146 -9.06 -4.63 -7.30
N GLN A 147 -7.95 -5.30 -7.62
CA GLN A 147 -6.69 -4.63 -7.96
C GLN A 147 -6.82 -3.84 -9.26
N LEU A 148 -7.44 -4.41 -10.30
CA LEU A 148 -7.68 -3.73 -11.56
C LEU A 148 -8.62 -2.53 -11.41
N ASP A 149 -9.65 -2.64 -10.57
CA ASP A 149 -10.55 -1.53 -10.23
C ASP A 149 -9.79 -0.38 -9.54
N LEU A 150 -8.82 -0.73 -8.68
CA LEU A 150 -7.89 0.24 -8.09
C LEU A 150 -6.95 0.86 -9.14
N LEU A 151 -6.42 0.06 -10.08
CA LEU A 151 -5.50 0.58 -11.12
C LEU A 151 -6.15 1.74 -11.90
N GLY A 152 -7.43 1.57 -12.28
CA GLY A 152 -8.34 2.63 -12.70
C GLY A 152 -7.78 3.68 -13.68
N ASP A 153 -8.43 4.86 -13.70
CA ASP A 153 -8.05 6.01 -14.55
C ASP A 153 -7.02 6.94 -13.87
N GLN A 154 -6.39 6.53 -12.77
CA GLN A 154 -5.66 7.43 -11.86
C GLN A 154 -4.14 7.43 -12.05
N VAL A 155 -3.58 6.47 -12.79
CA VAL A 155 -2.15 6.47 -13.09
C VAL A 155 -1.82 7.62 -14.05
N LEU A 156 -0.97 8.55 -13.60
CA LEU A 156 -0.54 9.72 -14.38
C LEU A 156 0.83 9.52 -15.05
N GLY A 157 1.56 8.51 -14.59
CA GLY A 157 2.86 8.09 -15.10
C GLY A 157 3.48 7.07 -14.14
N PHE A 158 4.49 6.34 -14.59
CA PHE A 158 5.21 5.36 -13.79
C PHE A 158 6.64 5.16 -14.30
N TYR A 159 7.53 4.69 -13.43
CA TYR A 159 8.82 4.14 -13.82
C TYR A 159 8.72 2.62 -14.02
N ASP A 160 9.14 2.16 -15.20
CA ASP A 160 9.26 0.74 -15.53
C ASP A 160 10.69 0.26 -15.21
N ASP A 161 10.84 -0.56 -14.18
CA ASP A 161 12.14 -1.08 -13.76
C ASP A 161 12.61 -2.26 -14.64
N HIS A 162 11.75 -2.92 -15.41
CA HIS A 162 12.15 -3.97 -16.33
C HIS A 162 12.79 -3.40 -17.60
N GLU A 163 12.14 -2.40 -18.19
CA GLU A 163 12.59 -1.74 -19.41
C GLU A 163 13.45 -0.51 -19.14
N LYS A 164 13.57 -0.08 -17.87
CA LYS A 164 14.33 1.07 -17.41
C LYS A 164 13.93 2.34 -18.18
N ARG A 165 12.63 2.66 -18.18
CA ARG A 165 12.05 3.81 -18.86
C ARG A 165 11.00 4.53 -18.02
N MET A 166 10.78 5.80 -18.33
CA MET A 166 9.75 6.63 -17.71
C MET A 166 8.56 6.75 -18.64
N VAL A 167 7.36 6.58 -18.12
CA VAL A 167 6.11 6.69 -18.87
C VAL A 167 5.25 7.80 -18.27
N VAL A 168 4.71 8.68 -19.12
CA VAL A 168 3.87 9.82 -18.70
C VAL A 168 2.66 9.95 -19.62
N VAL A 169 1.49 10.25 -19.05
CA VAL A 169 0.25 10.43 -19.83
C VAL A 169 0.15 11.85 -20.39
N SER A 170 0.02 12.01 -21.72
CA SER A 170 -0.05 13.35 -22.36
C SER A 170 -1.40 14.05 -22.32
N ASP A 171 -2.50 13.30 -22.18
CA ASP A 171 -3.81 13.77 -22.66
C ASP A 171 -4.35 15.01 -21.91
N ALA A 172 -3.76 15.34 -20.75
CA ALA A 172 -4.10 16.51 -19.93
C ALA A 172 -3.06 17.65 -19.93
N GLY A 173 -1.87 17.45 -20.51
CA GLY A 173 -0.69 18.29 -20.25
C GLY A 173 -0.08 18.02 -18.87
N LEU A 174 1.11 18.59 -18.60
CA LEU A 174 1.76 18.48 -17.29
C LEU A 174 1.20 19.52 -16.32
N ASP A 175 0.08 19.19 -15.68
CA ASP A 175 -0.44 19.98 -14.56
C ASP A 175 0.45 19.85 -13.30
N VAL A 176 -0.01 20.39 -12.17
CA VAL A 176 0.76 20.32 -10.92
C VAL A 176 0.89 18.87 -10.43
N GLU A 177 -0.18 18.10 -10.53
CA GLU A 177 -0.24 16.72 -10.04
C GLU A 177 0.69 15.81 -10.86
N ALA A 178 0.63 15.88 -12.19
CA ALA A 178 1.50 15.10 -13.07
C ALA A 178 3.00 15.39 -12.83
N ARG A 179 3.36 16.64 -12.51
CA ARG A 179 4.75 16.99 -12.17
C ARG A 179 5.18 16.44 -10.81
N ILE A 180 4.29 16.43 -9.82
CA ILE A 180 4.54 15.82 -8.51
C ILE A 180 4.71 14.31 -8.66
N THR A 181 3.82 13.64 -9.39
CA THR A 181 3.94 12.21 -9.69
C THR A 181 5.25 11.93 -10.41
N TYR A 182 5.61 12.69 -11.43
CA TYR A 182 6.88 12.49 -12.14
C TYR A 182 8.11 12.65 -11.25
N ALA A 183 8.08 13.60 -10.31
CA ALA A 183 9.15 13.77 -9.32
C ALA A 183 9.30 12.54 -8.41
N HIS A 184 8.19 11.90 -8.03
CA HIS A 184 8.19 10.62 -7.30
C HIS A 184 8.80 9.50 -8.15
N GLU A 185 8.26 9.29 -9.35
CA GLU A 185 8.67 8.19 -10.24
C GLU A 185 10.13 8.29 -10.68
N TYR A 186 10.63 9.50 -10.96
CA TYR A 186 12.05 9.65 -11.30
C TYR A 186 12.96 9.39 -10.09
N THR A 187 12.47 9.54 -8.86
CA THR A 187 13.22 9.12 -7.67
C THR A 187 13.42 7.61 -7.66
N HIS A 188 12.42 6.82 -8.06
CA HIS A 188 12.58 5.37 -8.27
C HIS A 188 13.68 5.07 -9.29
N ALA A 189 13.71 5.78 -10.42
CA ALA A 189 14.79 5.62 -11.40
C ALA A 189 16.19 5.87 -10.78
N LEU A 190 16.33 6.91 -9.93
CA LEU A 190 17.58 7.16 -9.21
C LEU A 190 17.92 6.04 -8.21
N GLN A 191 16.93 5.54 -7.46
CA GLN A 191 17.10 4.47 -6.48
C GLN A 191 17.58 3.18 -7.14
N TYR A 192 16.89 2.71 -8.19
CA TYR A 192 17.27 1.51 -8.95
C TYR A 192 18.61 1.65 -9.68
N SER A 193 19.03 2.87 -10.04
CA SER A 193 20.35 3.12 -10.63
C SER A 193 21.48 3.18 -9.59
N SER A 194 21.16 3.54 -8.35
CA SER A 194 22.17 3.84 -7.31
C SER A 194 22.35 2.71 -6.30
N PHE A 195 21.30 1.91 -6.07
CA PHE A 195 21.27 0.85 -5.06
C PHE A 195 20.93 -0.50 -5.69
N ASP A 196 21.35 -1.58 -5.04
CA ASP A 196 21.05 -2.96 -5.45
C ASP A 196 19.65 -3.35 -4.96
N VAL A 197 18.62 -2.68 -5.47
CA VAL A 197 17.22 -2.89 -5.06
C VAL A 197 16.77 -4.33 -5.32
N ASP A 198 17.24 -4.98 -6.39
CA ASP A 198 16.94 -6.39 -6.68
C ASP A 198 17.36 -7.32 -5.52
N SER A 199 18.39 -6.96 -4.77
CA SER A 199 18.84 -7.71 -3.58
C SER A 199 17.86 -7.64 -2.41
N PHE A 200 16.87 -6.75 -2.46
CA PHE A 200 15.87 -6.61 -1.41
C PHE A 200 14.87 -7.75 -1.43
N GLN A 201 14.75 -8.48 -2.54
CA GLN A 201 13.85 -9.63 -2.65
C GLN A 201 12.50 -9.34 -1.97
N MET A 202 11.89 -8.19 -2.29
CA MET A 202 10.62 -7.74 -1.68
C MET A 202 9.49 -8.75 -1.90
N ASP A 203 9.74 -9.61 -2.88
CA ASP A 203 8.85 -10.59 -3.49
C ASP A 203 9.25 -12.03 -3.11
N ALA A 204 10.14 -12.18 -2.11
CA ALA A 204 10.59 -13.47 -1.65
C ALA A 204 9.43 -14.29 -1.07
N ALA A 205 9.36 -15.57 -1.43
CA ALA A 205 8.33 -16.45 -0.93
C ALA A 205 8.38 -16.61 0.60
N GLY A 206 7.24 -16.39 1.26
CA GLY A 206 7.10 -16.58 2.70
C GLY A 206 7.78 -15.50 3.54
N GLU A 207 7.84 -14.28 3.02
CA GLU A 207 8.55 -13.13 3.57
C GLU A 207 7.75 -11.82 3.42
N ASP A 208 6.42 -11.90 3.41
CA ASP A 208 5.52 -10.80 3.03
C ASP A 208 5.70 -9.55 3.91
N ASP A 209 5.79 -9.72 5.24
CA ASP A 209 6.10 -8.62 6.17
C ASP A 209 7.43 -7.93 5.83
N ARG A 210 8.47 -8.71 5.54
CA ARG A 210 9.78 -8.15 5.16
C ARG A 210 9.70 -7.44 3.81
N GLY A 211 8.94 -7.99 2.87
CA GLY A 211 8.66 -7.37 1.58
C GLY A 211 8.04 -6.00 1.74
N LEU A 212 6.95 -5.90 2.51
CA LEU A 212 6.24 -4.66 2.78
C LEU A 212 7.12 -3.64 3.53
N ALA A 213 7.96 -4.10 4.46
CA ALA A 213 8.91 -3.24 5.16
C ALA A 213 9.93 -2.60 4.22
N ARG A 214 10.48 -3.39 3.29
CA ARG A 214 11.48 -2.94 2.31
C ARG A 214 10.87 -2.02 1.25
N LEU A 215 9.65 -2.31 0.82
CA LEU A 215 8.87 -1.41 -0.02
C LEU A 215 8.66 -0.05 0.68
N SER A 216 8.41 -0.04 1.99
CA SER A 216 8.25 1.19 2.77
C SER A 216 9.52 2.05 2.84
N LEU A 217 10.71 1.45 2.75
CA LEU A 217 11.96 2.21 2.58
C LEU A 217 12.00 2.91 1.22
N LEU A 218 11.72 2.20 0.13
CA LEU A 218 11.72 2.77 -1.23
C LEU A 218 10.71 3.90 -1.36
N GLU A 219 9.45 3.62 -1.02
CA GLU A 219 8.35 4.58 -1.16
C GLU A 219 8.49 5.75 -0.18
N GLY A 220 9.00 5.50 1.03
CA GLY A 220 9.32 6.56 1.99
C GLY A 220 10.36 7.54 1.47
N ASP A 221 11.47 7.03 0.92
CA ASP A 221 12.53 7.84 0.30
C ASP A 221 12.02 8.63 -0.92
N ALA A 222 11.27 7.98 -1.80
CA ALA A 222 10.65 8.62 -2.97
C ALA A 222 9.69 9.74 -2.54
N THR A 223 8.85 9.49 -1.54
CA THR A 223 7.88 10.46 -1.02
C THR A 223 8.58 11.64 -0.34
N VAL A 224 9.64 11.41 0.44
CA VAL A 224 10.46 12.50 1.04
C VAL A 224 11.07 13.38 -0.05
N THR A 225 11.62 12.76 -1.09
CA THR A 225 12.26 13.46 -2.21
C THR A 225 11.25 14.28 -3.01
N MET A 226 10.08 13.68 -3.30
CA MET A 226 8.94 14.35 -3.93
C MET A 226 8.47 15.55 -3.12
N LEU A 227 8.32 15.43 -1.79
CA LEU A 227 7.93 16.55 -0.93
C LEU A 227 8.98 17.67 -0.92
N ALA A 228 10.27 17.32 -0.87
CA ALA A 228 11.34 18.31 -0.95
C ALA A 228 11.33 19.06 -2.28
N TRP A 229 11.05 18.35 -3.39
CA TRP A 229 10.87 18.98 -4.69
C TRP A 229 9.67 19.91 -4.71
N MET A 230 8.52 19.44 -4.23
CA MET A 230 7.28 20.22 -4.13
C MET A 230 7.52 21.54 -3.38
N PHE A 231 8.16 21.50 -2.21
CA PHE A 231 8.41 22.70 -1.39
C PHE A 231 9.46 23.65 -1.99
N ARG A 232 10.41 23.15 -2.77
CA ARG A 232 11.50 23.96 -3.36
C ARG A 232 11.11 24.58 -4.70
N HIS A 233 10.28 23.91 -5.48
CA HIS A 233 10.06 24.24 -6.89
C HIS A 233 8.63 24.66 -7.21
N LEU A 234 7.62 24.30 -6.41
CA LEU A 234 6.27 24.81 -6.61
C LEU A 234 6.04 26.14 -5.91
N THR A 235 5.17 26.95 -6.51
CA THR A 235 4.67 28.17 -5.89
C THR A 235 3.65 27.84 -4.79
N PRO A 236 3.43 28.74 -3.82
CA PRO A 236 2.38 28.56 -2.81
C PRO A 236 0.97 28.39 -3.41
N GLN A 237 0.73 28.95 -4.60
CA GLN A 237 -0.54 28.79 -5.30
C GLN A 237 -0.69 27.37 -5.87
N GLU A 238 0.35 26.83 -6.50
CA GLU A 238 0.34 25.45 -7.01
C GLU A 238 0.20 24.43 -5.87
N ILE A 239 0.89 24.64 -4.74
CA ILE A 239 0.74 23.78 -3.55
C ILE A 239 -0.70 23.84 -3.02
N GLN A 240 -1.29 25.05 -2.98
CA GLN A 240 -2.68 25.21 -2.57
C GLN A 240 -3.65 24.55 -3.56
N GLU A 241 -3.42 24.70 -4.87
CA GLU A 241 -4.20 24.06 -5.93
C GLU A 241 -4.14 22.54 -5.80
N TYR A 242 -2.96 21.98 -5.59
CA TYR A 242 -2.77 20.55 -5.36
C TYR A 242 -3.52 20.07 -4.11
N THR A 243 -3.33 20.75 -2.98
CA THR A 243 -3.94 20.35 -1.70
C THR A 243 -5.45 20.46 -1.70
N LEU A 244 -6.01 21.44 -2.42
CA LEU A 244 -7.47 21.66 -2.51
C LEU A 244 -8.12 20.91 -3.68
N GLY A 245 -7.33 20.53 -4.68
CA GLY A 245 -7.76 19.89 -5.92
C GLY A 245 -7.63 18.37 -5.91
N ALA A 246 -6.92 17.79 -4.94
CA ALA A 246 -6.83 16.34 -4.76
C ALA A 246 -8.24 15.74 -4.61
N GLU A 247 -8.69 15.02 -5.63
CA GLU A 247 -9.94 14.27 -5.60
C GLU A 247 -9.72 12.96 -4.84
N ILE A 248 -10.66 12.59 -3.97
CA ILE A 248 -10.62 11.27 -3.34
C ILE A 248 -11.11 10.27 -4.38
N PRO A 249 -10.28 9.26 -4.71
CA PRO A 249 -10.68 8.15 -5.55
C PRO A 249 -12.00 7.52 -5.09
N ASP A 250 -12.86 7.14 -6.04
CA ASP A 250 -14.04 6.34 -5.71
C ASP A 250 -13.60 4.93 -5.32
N MET A 251 -13.57 4.67 -4.01
CA MET A 251 -13.21 3.36 -3.45
C MET A 251 -14.43 2.47 -3.19
N SER A 252 -15.59 2.80 -3.78
CA SER A 252 -16.82 2.03 -3.57
C SER A 252 -16.64 0.56 -3.99
N GLY A 253 -16.82 -0.35 -3.04
CA GLY A 253 -16.70 -1.79 -3.28
C GLY A 253 -15.30 -2.37 -3.04
N ILE A 254 -14.28 -1.52 -2.85
CA ILE A 254 -12.93 -1.96 -2.49
C ILE A 254 -12.83 -2.13 -0.97
N PRO A 255 -12.42 -3.31 -0.45
CA PRO A 255 -12.20 -3.52 0.98
C PRO A 255 -11.19 -2.55 1.57
N SER A 256 -11.46 -2.00 2.75
CA SER A 256 -10.56 -0.99 3.35
C SER A 256 -9.18 -1.55 3.70
N TRP A 257 -9.05 -2.84 4.04
CA TRP A 257 -7.74 -3.45 4.30
C TRP A 257 -6.80 -3.32 3.11
N MET A 258 -7.34 -3.41 1.90
CA MET A 258 -6.58 -3.34 0.67
C MET A 258 -6.06 -1.91 0.45
N VAL A 259 -6.93 -0.92 0.65
CA VAL A 259 -6.54 0.50 0.59
C VAL A 259 -5.50 0.83 1.66
N ASP A 260 -5.71 0.37 2.90
CA ASP A 260 -4.82 0.65 4.03
C ASP A 260 -3.45 -0.03 3.85
N GLN A 261 -3.42 -1.26 3.34
CA GLN A 261 -2.17 -1.98 3.05
C GLN A 261 -1.39 -1.33 1.91
N LEU A 262 -2.09 -0.87 0.86
CA LEU A 262 -1.45 -0.13 -0.22
C LEU A 262 -0.92 1.21 0.24
N ALA A 263 -1.67 1.94 1.07
CA ALA A 263 -1.24 3.24 1.56
C ALA A 263 -0.10 3.17 2.61
N PHE A 264 0.19 2.00 3.16
CA PHE A 264 1.16 1.83 4.25
C PHE A 264 2.59 2.29 3.90
N PRO A 265 3.22 1.85 2.79
CA PRO A 265 4.56 2.30 2.38
C PRO A 265 4.69 3.82 2.21
N TYR A 266 3.61 4.49 1.82
CA TYR A 266 3.59 5.93 1.60
C TYR A 266 3.34 6.73 2.86
N ASN A 267 2.52 6.21 3.77
CA ASN A 267 2.18 6.90 5.01
C ASN A 267 3.22 6.61 6.09
N GLU A 268 3.39 5.34 6.45
CA GLU A 268 4.33 4.96 7.51
C GLU A 268 5.77 4.95 7.00
N GLY A 269 6.00 4.56 5.74
CA GLY A 269 7.33 4.73 5.14
C GLY A 269 7.75 6.19 5.05
N LEU A 270 6.85 7.14 4.74
CA LEU A 270 7.14 8.57 4.82
C LEU A 270 7.45 9.02 6.25
N ASN A 271 6.62 8.63 7.23
CA ASN A 271 6.85 8.98 8.63
C ASN A 271 8.22 8.49 9.11
N TRP A 272 8.59 7.27 8.72
CA TRP A 272 9.88 6.67 9.03
C TRP A 272 11.04 7.38 8.30
N ALA A 273 10.92 7.57 6.99
CA ALA A 273 11.95 8.21 6.16
C ALA A 273 12.19 9.67 6.57
N LEU A 274 11.14 10.43 6.91
CA LEU A 274 11.29 11.80 7.41
C LEU A 274 12.06 11.86 8.74
N GLN A 275 11.86 10.89 9.62
CA GLN A 275 12.62 10.83 10.88
C GLN A 275 14.11 10.58 10.59
N LEU A 276 14.44 9.68 9.67
CA LEU A 276 15.82 9.49 9.20
C LEU A 276 16.39 10.71 8.50
N ALA A 277 15.55 11.45 7.76
CA ALA A 277 15.93 12.65 7.03
C ALA A 277 16.13 13.91 7.90
N GLY A 278 15.99 13.80 9.23
CA GLY A 278 16.11 14.92 10.15
C GLY A 278 14.85 15.77 10.34
N GLY A 279 13.71 15.33 9.79
CA GLY A 279 12.37 15.87 10.05
C GLY A 279 11.98 17.17 9.34
N ASP A 280 12.86 17.79 8.55
CA ASP A 280 12.51 18.93 7.68
C ASP A 280 12.23 18.45 6.26
N PRO A 281 10.95 18.35 5.82
CA PRO A 281 10.61 17.88 4.48
C PRO A 281 11.07 18.84 3.37
N SER A 282 11.45 20.10 3.68
CA SER A 282 12.02 21.01 2.68
C SER A 282 13.53 20.81 2.50
N ASN A 283 14.23 20.30 3.52
CA ASN A 283 15.67 20.10 3.52
C ASN A 283 16.06 18.76 4.16
N PRO A 284 15.67 17.63 3.55
CA PRO A 284 16.04 16.31 4.05
C PRO A 284 17.55 16.08 4.00
N ASP A 285 18.08 15.42 5.03
CA ASP A 285 19.42 14.82 5.03
C ASP A 285 19.32 13.32 4.70
N PHE A 286 19.68 12.95 3.47
CA PHE A 286 19.52 11.57 3.00
C PHE A 286 20.56 10.58 3.55
N THR A 287 21.51 11.02 4.38
CA THR A 287 22.62 10.17 4.85
C THR A 287 22.16 8.87 5.52
N GLU A 288 21.17 8.95 6.42
CA GLU A 288 20.66 7.77 7.14
C GLU A 288 19.74 6.91 6.25
N ILE A 289 19.04 7.52 5.29
CA ILE A 289 18.24 6.79 4.29
C ILE A 289 19.17 5.99 3.37
N ASP A 290 20.25 6.60 2.87
CA ASP A 290 21.25 5.91 2.04
C ASP A 290 21.90 4.74 2.80
N ALA A 291 22.16 4.91 4.09
CA ALA A 291 22.67 3.83 4.94
C ALA A 291 21.65 2.69 5.10
N ALA A 292 20.35 3.00 5.12
CA ALA A 292 19.30 1.99 5.17
C ALA A 292 19.26 1.11 3.91
N TYR A 293 19.66 1.61 2.73
CA TYR A 293 19.75 0.75 1.54
C TYR A 293 20.81 -0.37 1.65
N ALA A 294 21.85 -0.18 2.48
CA ALA A 294 22.85 -1.20 2.71
C ALA A 294 22.39 -2.30 3.69
N GLU A 295 21.52 -1.93 4.64
CA GLU A 295 20.94 -2.82 5.64
C GLU A 295 19.45 -2.48 5.78
N PRO A 296 18.58 -2.93 4.86
CA PRO A 296 17.19 -2.53 4.81
C PRO A 296 16.37 -3.09 5.98
N PRO A 297 15.18 -2.52 6.26
CA PRO A 297 14.32 -2.97 7.35
C PRO A 297 13.96 -4.45 7.23
N ALA A 298 13.88 -5.11 8.38
CA ALA A 298 13.62 -6.54 8.51
C ALA A 298 12.13 -6.87 8.67
N SER A 299 11.32 -5.91 9.11
CA SER A 299 9.89 -6.07 9.39
C SER A 299 9.15 -4.75 9.37
N THR A 300 7.82 -4.81 9.21
CA THR A 300 6.98 -3.61 9.29
C THR A 300 6.95 -3.01 10.70
N GLU A 301 7.27 -3.79 11.75
CA GLU A 301 7.48 -3.26 13.10
C GLU A 301 8.59 -2.20 13.12
N GLN A 302 9.69 -2.40 12.38
CA GLN A 302 10.78 -1.41 12.29
C GLN A 302 10.38 -0.14 11.52
N ILE A 303 9.37 -0.21 10.66
CA ILE A 303 8.82 0.95 9.97
C ILE A 303 7.89 1.73 10.90
N VAL A 304 7.02 1.04 11.63
CA VAL A 304 6.04 1.64 12.54
C VAL A 304 6.70 2.18 13.81
N ASP A 305 7.73 1.52 14.33
CA ASP A 305 8.46 1.89 15.54
C ASP A 305 9.96 2.08 15.25
N LEU A 306 10.38 3.35 15.24
CA LEU A 306 11.77 3.70 14.94
C LEU A 306 12.74 3.15 16.00
N GLU A 307 12.34 2.93 17.25
CA GLU A 307 13.23 2.37 18.27
C GLU A 307 13.63 0.93 17.92
N LYS A 308 12.73 0.19 17.26
CA LYS A 308 12.96 -1.17 16.75
C LYS A 308 13.94 -1.19 15.58
N TRP A 309 13.83 -0.20 14.69
CA TRP A 309 14.81 0.03 13.63
C TRP A 309 16.19 0.39 14.20
N GLU A 310 16.27 1.36 15.12
CA GLU A 310 17.53 1.83 15.70
C GLU A 310 18.28 0.72 16.46
N SER A 311 17.52 -0.14 17.15
CA SER A 311 18.07 -1.30 17.86
C SER A 311 18.33 -2.52 16.96
N ARG A 312 17.90 -2.46 15.68
CA ARG A 312 17.98 -3.54 14.69
C ARG A 312 17.32 -4.84 15.19
N GLU A 313 16.16 -4.71 15.81
CA GLU A 313 15.41 -5.87 16.31
C GLU A 313 14.97 -6.77 15.16
N SER A 314 15.44 -8.01 15.14
CA SER A 314 15.05 -8.98 14.11
C SER A 314 13.80 -9.74 14.54
N PRO A 315 12.85 -10.01 13.61
CA PRO A 315 11.71 -10.88 13.88
C PRO A 315 12.17 -12.25 14.39
N ARG A 316 11.44 -12.78 15.35
CA ARG A 316 11.63 -14.13 15.87
C ARG A 316 11.09 -15.12 14.84
N VAL A 317 11.87 -16.17 14.59
CA VAL A 317 11.39 -17.29 13.77
C VAL A 317 10.31 -18.03 14.53
N VAL A 318 9.11 -18.10 13.94
CA VAL A 318 7.97 -18.85 14.46
C VAL A 318 7.72 -20.04 13.54
N GLU A 319 7.62 -21.23 14.15
CA GLU A 319 7.42 -22.48 13.42
C GLU A 319 5.97 -22.96 13.61
N VAL A 320 5.32 -23.28 12.49
CA VAL A 320 4.01 -23.91 12.42
C VAL A 320 4.17 -25.30 11.79
N PRO A 321 3.50 -26.35 12.31
CA PRO A 321 3.57 -27.68 11.71
C PRO A 321 3.09 -27.71 10.25
N ASP A 322 3.60 -28.67 9.47
CA ASP A 322 3.15 -28.95 8.10
C ASP A 322 1.69 -29.46 8.13
N LEU A 323 0.74 -28.53 8.03
CA LEU A 323 -0.68 -28.82 8.13
C LEU A 323 -1.15 -29.74 7.00
N ALA A 324 -0.63 -29.55 5.78
CA ALA A 324 -1.02 -30.37 4.63
C ALA A 324 -0.64 -31.83 4.85
N ALA A 325 0.56 -32.09 5.38
CA ALA A 325 0.99 -33.44 5.72
C ALA A 325 0.18 -34.06 6.88
N VAL A 326 -0.25 -33.25 7.86
CA VAL A 326 -1.06 -33.73 8.99
C VAL A 326 -2.49 -34.08 8.56
N LEU A 327 -3.12 -33.23 7.75
CA LEU A 327 -4.49 -33.43 7.26
C LEU A 327 -4.57 -34.49 6.14
N GLY A 328 -3.46 -34.73 5.43
CA GLY A 328 -3.24 -35.92 4.62
C GLY A 328 -3.67 -35.79 3.16
N ASP A 329 -4.10 -36.91 2.56
CA ASP A 329 -4.34 -37.00 1.12
C ASP A 329 -5.37 -35.96 0.62
N GLY A 330 -4.95 -35.14 -0.34
CA GLY A 330 -5.79 -34.11 -0.97
C GLY A 330 -5.64 -32.70 -0.38
N TRP A 331 -4.79 -32.53 0.63
CA TRP A 331 -4.43 -31.22 1.18
C TRP A 331 -3.16 -30.68 0.54
N GLU A 332 -3.17 -29.38 0.24
CA GLU A 332 -2.07 -28.66 -0.38
C GLU A 332 -1.86 -27.30 0.30
N GLU A 333 -0.59 -26.91 0.48
CA GLU A 333 -0.21 -25.60 1.00
C GLU A 333 -0.53 -24.49 -0.01
N VAL A 334 -1.30 -23.51 0.46
CA VAL A 334 -1.71 -22.32 -0.29
C VAL A 334 -0.86 -21.12 0.09
N ASP A 335 -0.50 -21.00 1.36
CA ASP A 335 0.39 -19.94 1.79
C ASP A 335 1.13 -20.31 3.09
N ASP A 336 2.32 -19.74 3.25
CA ASP A 336 3.20 -19.94 4.39
C ASP A 336 4.10 -18.71 4.57
N THR A 337 3.61 -17.71 5.31
CA THR A 337 4.23 -16.39 5.36
C THR A 337 4.03 -15.70 6.72
N PRO A 338 4.99 -14.87 7.20
CA PRO A 338 4.73 -13.94 8.29
C PRO A 338 3.79 -12.83 7.81
N VAL A 339 2.80 -12.50 8.63
CA VAL A 339 1.84 -11.43 8.32
C VAL A 339 2.38 -10.07 8.73
N GLY A 340 3.04 -9.98 9.90
CA GLY A 340 3.70 -8.76 10.35
C GLY A 340 2.81 -7.75 11.07
N GLN A 341 3.43 -6.87 11.87
CA GLN A 341 2.74 -5.89 12.72
C GLN A 341 1.75 -5.00 11.94
N ALA A 342 2.17 -4.46 10.78
CA ALA A 342 1.32 -3.55 10.02
C ALA A 342 0.06 -4.26 9.50
N SER A 343 0.23 -5.40 8.83
CA SER A 343 -0.88 -6.17 8.28
C SER A 343 -1.81 -6.68 9.39
N ILE A 344 -1.28 -7.08 10.55
CA ILE A 344 -2.09 -7.46 11.72
C ILE A 344 -3.02 -6.32 12.14
N GLY A 345 -2.49 -5.10 12.32
CA GLY A 345 -3.30 -3.94 12.69
C GLY A 345 -4.38 -3.63 11.66
N ILE A 346 -4.04 -3.68 10.37
CA ILE A 346 -4.96 -3.45 9.25
C ILE A 346 -6.08 -4.49 9.22
N MET A 347 -5.74 -5.78 9.37
CA MET A 347 -6.72 -6.87 9.39
C MET A 347 -7.67 -6.75 10.59
N LEU A 348 -7.14 -6.51 11.80
CA LEU A 348 -7.96 -6.34 13.00
C LEU A 348 -8.97 -5.20 12.80
N GLN A 349 -8.53 -4.07 12.26
CA GLN A 349 -9.39 -2.93 11.98
C GLN A 349 -10.50 -3.28 10.97
N TYR A 350 -10.13 -3.91 9.86
CA TYR A 350 -11.08 -4.33 8.82
C TYR A 350 -12.12 -5.32 9.36
N LEU A 351 -11.70 -6.25 10.21
CA LEU A 351 -12.54 -7.29 10.80
C LEU A 351 -13.33 -6.84 12.03
N GLY A 352 -13.43 -5.53 12.26
CA GLY A 352 -14.38 -4.93 13.21
C GLY A 352 -13.80 -4.47 14.54
N VAL A 353 -12.48 -4.56 14.74
CA VAL A 353 -11.81 -3.94 15.90
C VAL A 353 -11.67 -2.43 15.65
N GLY A 354 -11.87 -1.61 16.69
CA GLY A 354 -11.74 -0.15 16.54
C GLY A 354 -10.31 0.27 16.17
N PHE A 355 -10.13 1.33 15.37
CA PHE A 355 -8.81 1.78 14.87
C PHE A 355 -7.71 1.84 15.94
N GLU A 356 -7.95 2.53 17.06
CA GLU A 356 -6.95 2.66 18.14
C GLU A 356 -6.65 1.31 18.80
N GLU A 357 -7.69 0.50 19.02
CA GLU A 357 -7.58 -0.83 19.63
C GLU A 357 -6.84 -1.82 18.72
N ALA A 358 -7.09 -1.79 17.40
CA ALA A 358 -6.39 -2.61 16.42
C ALA A 358 -4.90 -2.27 16.35
N ARG A 359 -4.57 -0.96 16.38
CA ARG A 359 -3.18 -0.47 16.39
C ARG A 359 -2.46 -0.85 17.68
N ASP A 360 -3.12 -0.75 18.83
CA ASP A 360 -2.53 -1.09 20.12
C ASP A 360 -2.37 -2.62 20.26
N ALA A 361 -3.37 -3.40 19.83
CA ALA A 361 -3.32 -4.86 19.83
C ALA A 361 -2.25 -5.46 18.87
N ALA A 362 -1.77 -4.70 17.89
CA ALA A 362 -0.68 -5.11 17.01
C ALA A 362 0.72 -4.75 17.56
N GLN A 363 0.83 -3.88 18.57
CA GLN A 363 2.12 -3.46 19.13
C GLN A 363 2.79 -4.57 19.93
N GLY A 364 4.13 -4.58 19.93
CA GLY A 364 4.91 -5.62 20.61
C GLY A 364 4.90 -6.96 19.86
N TRP A 365 4.49 -6.95 18.59
CA TRP A 365 4.67 -8.09 17.71
C TRP A 365 6.16 -8.45 17.63
N GLY A 366 6.50 -9.71 17.89
CA GLY A 366 7.89 -10.18 17.87
C GLY A 366 8.20 -11.14 16.73
N GLY A 367 7.21 -11.53 15.92
CA GLY A 367 7.32 -12.53 14.86
C GLY A 367 6.08 -13.39 14.76
N ASP A 368 5.73 -13.86 13.57
CA ASP A 368 4.61 -14.76 13.35
C ASP A 368 4.80 -15.63 12.11
N ARG A 369 3.93 -16.62 11.94
CA ARG A 369 3.86 -17.45 10.74
C ARG A 369 2.44 -17.97 10.55
N ALA A 370 1.81 -17.62 9.44
CA ALA A 370 0.50 -18.15 9.04
C ALA A 370 0.69 -19.22 7.97
N VAL A 371 0.16 -20.41 8.22
CA VAL A 371 0.10 -21.51 7.25
C VAL A 371 -1.35 -21.70 6.85
N ILE A 372 -1.61 -21.60 5.55
CA ILE A 372 -2.93 -21.77 4.95
C ILE A 372 -2.88 -22.97 4.01
N VAL A 373 -3.80 -23.90 4.20
CA VAL A 373 -3.93 -25.09 3.37
C VAL A 373 -5.33 -25.19 2.78
N SER A 374 -5.41 -25.78 1.60
CA SER A 374 -6.68 -26.11 0.93
C SER A 374 -6.82 -27.61 0.76
N GLY A 375 -8.06 -28.08 0.79
CA GLY A 375 -8.42 -29.49 0.71
C GLY A 375 -9.54 -29.77 -0.28
N PRO A 376 -10.06 -31.01 -0.29
CA PRO A 376 -11.19 -31.39 -1.13
C PRO A 376 -12.43 -30.51 -0.91
N ASP A 377 -13.26 -30.37 -1.95
CA ASP A 377 -14.54 -29.65 -1.90
C ASP A 377 -14.40 -28.17 -1.44
N ASP A 378 -13.30 -27.51 -1.81
CA ASP A 378 -12.96 -26.13 -1.44
C ASP A 378 -12.81 -25.92 0.08
N ALA A 379 -12.52 -26.99 0.83
CA ALA A 379 -12.20 -26.91 2.25
C ALA A 379 -10.88 -26.15 2.49
N PHE A 380 -10.77 -25.49 3.64
CA PHE A 380 -9.55 -24.78 4.03
C PHE A 380 -9.28 -24.93 5.53
N ALA A 381 -8.02 -24.76 5.90
CA ALA A 381 -7.58 -24.61 7.28
C ALA A 381 -6.43 -23.60 7.37
N VAL A 382 -6.42 -22.84 8.46
CA VAL A 382 -5.37 -21.86 8.79
C VAL A 382 -4.85 -22.19 10.18
N ALA A 383 -3.54 -22.30 10.34
CA ALA A 383 -2.89 -22.18 11.65
C ALA A 383 -1.93 -21.01 11.61
N TRP A 384 -2.15 -20.06 12.51
CA TRP A 384 -1.37 -18.85 12.59
C TRP A 384 -0.82 -18.69 14.00
N ARG A 385 0.50 -18.81 14.12
CA ARG A 385 1.19 -18.71 15.39
C ARG A 385 1.93 -17.38 15.45
N LEU A 386 1.76 -16.68 16.56
CA LEU A 386 2.30 -15.34 16.80
C LEU A 386 3.11 -15.35 18.09
N ALA A 387 4.26 -14.68 18.08
CA ALA A 387 5.11 -14.45 19.24
C ALA A 387 5.14 -12.96 19.55
N TRP A 388 5.01 -12.62 20.83
CA TRP A 388 4.93 -11.25 21.30
C TRP A 388 6.08 -10.91 22.26
N ASP A 389 6.38 -9.63 22.41
CA ASP A 389 7.42 -9.13 23.32
C ASP A 389 7.12 -9.39 24.79
N SER A 390 5.84 -9.31 25.15
CA SER A 390 5.38 -9.63 26.48
C SER A 390 4.09 -10.45 26.45
N ALA A 391 3.80 -11.09 27.59
CA ALA A 391 2.51 -11.73 27.79
C ALA A 391 1.34 -10.73 27.81
N GLY A 392 1.61 -9.44 28.07
CA GLY A 392 0.62 -8.39 28.01
C GLY A 392 0.17 -8.16 26.56
N ASP A 393 1.13 -7.95 25.67
CA ASP A 393 0.89 -7.73 24.23
C ASP A 393 0.16 -8.94 23.62
N ALA A 394 0.57 -10.17 23.97
CA ALA A 394 -0.15 -11.39 23.58
C ALA A 394 -1.61 -11.41 24.06
N THR A 395 -1.90 -10.91 25.27
CA THR A 395 -3.26 -10.83 25.80
C THR A 395 -4.07 -9.77 25.05
N GLU A 396 -3.48 -8.61 24.76
CA GLU A 396 -4.13 -7.52 24.03
C GLU A 396 -4.54 -7.97 22.62
N PHE A 397 -3.64 -8.65 21.90
CA PHE A 397 -3.98 -9.27 20.62
C PHE A 397 -5.08 -10.33 20.75
N ALA A 398 -4.97 -11.24 21.71
CA ALA A 398 -5.97 -12.29 21.89
C ALA A 398 -7.36 -11.73 22.24
N ASP A 399 -7.42 -10.66 23.04
CA ASP A 399 -8.66 -9.94 23.36
C ASP A 399 -9.28 -9.32 22.11
N ALA A 400 -8.48 -8.62 21.29
CA ALA A 400 -8.93 -8.05 20.03
C ALA A 400 -9.39 -9.13 19.02
N TYR A 401 -8.64 -10.22 18.90
CA TYR A 401 -8.96 -11.28 17.94
C TYR A 401 -10.21 -12.08 18.32
N ARG A 402 -10.62 -12.09 19.60
CA ARG A 402 -11.92 -12.68 19.98
C ARG A 402 -13.11 -11.93 19.37
N VAL A 403 -12.98 -10.61 19.15
CA VAL A 403 -13.98 -9.83 18.41
C VAL A 403 -14.06 -10.29 16.97
N VAL A 404 -12.90 -10.55 16.34
CA VAL A 404 -12.81 -11.08 14.97
C VAL A 404 -13.47 -12.46 14.89
N VAL A 405 -13.14 -13.38 15.81
CA VAL A 405 -13.74 -14.73 15.86
C VAL A 405 -15.26 -14.69 15.90
N ASP A 406 -15.85 -13.77 16.68
CA ASP A 406 -17.31 -13.63 16.79
C ASP A 406 -17.97 -13.09 15.50
N GLY A 407 -17.19 -12.49 14.59
CA GLY A 407 -17.64 -11.90 13.34
C GLY A 407 -17.43 -12.76 12.08
N LEU A 408 -16.64 -13.84 12.16
CA LEU A 408 -16.35 -14.70 11.02
C LEU A 408 -17.50 -15.70 10.74
N ASP A 409 -17.74 -15.97 9.46
CA ASP A 409 -18.79 -16.90 9.00
C ASP A 409 -18.36 -18.38 9.03
N PHE A 410 -17.16 -18.66 9.52
CA PHE A 410 -16.58 -20.00 9.60
C PHE A 410 -15.93 -20.24 10.98
N PRO A 411 -15.77 -21.50 11.40
CA PRO A 411 -15.14 -21.83 12.68
C PRO A 411 -13.74 -21.23 12.84
N ALA A 412 -13.58 -20.44 13.90
CA ALA A 412 -12.35 -19.77 14.24
C ALA A 412 -12.10 -19.79 15.76
N SER A 413 -10.83 -19.74 16.17
CA SER A 413 -10.46 -19.63 17.58
C SER A 413 -9.13 -18.90 17.76
N VAL A 414 -8.98 -18.26 18.91
CA VAL A 414 -7.71 -17.70 19.38
C VAL A 414 -7.39 -18.25 20.77
N THR A 415 -6.17 -18.77 20.93
CA THR A 415 -5.70 -19.38 22.18
C THR A 415 -4.36 -18.78 22.59
N GLU A 416 -4.29 -18.27 23.82
CA GLU A 416 -3.03 -17.84 24.43
C GLU A 416 -2.18 -19.06 24.80
N LEU A 417 -0.91 -19.04 24.40
CA LEU A 417 0.08 -20.07 24.68
C LEU A 417 1.12 -19.57 25.70
N PRO A 418 1.90 -20.47 26.33
CA PRO A 418 3.00 -20.06 27.20
C PRO A 418 4.03 -19.17 26.49
N ASN A 419 4.78 -18.37 27.27
CA ASN A 419 5.86 -17.50 26.80
C ASN A 419 5.45 -16.32 25.90
N GLY A 420 4.19 -15.87 25.98
CA GLY A 420 3.72 -14.73 25.19
C GLY A 420 3.49 -15.08 23.73
N GLU A 421 3.03 -16.29 23.46
CA GLU A 421 2.62 -16.72 22.13
C GLU A 421 1.11 -16.80 22.03
N VAL A 422 0.57 -16.69 20.82
CA VAL A 422 -0.84 -16.87 20.51
C VAL A 422 -0.98 -17.79 19.31
N LEU A 423 -1.97 -18.68 19.35
CA LEU A 423 -2.38 -19.51 18.22
C LEU A 423 -3.78 -19.10 17.78
N VAL A 424 -3.88 -18.68 16.52
CA VAL A 424 -5.13 -18.48 15.79
C VAL A 424 -5.35 -19.66 14.85
N VAL A 425 -6.57 -20.17 14.81
CA VAL A 425 -6.97 -21.25 13.90
C VAL A 425 -8.29 -20.90 13.24
N HIS A 426 -8.36 -21.00 11.91
CA HIS A 426 -9.59 -20.95 11.11
C HIS A 426 -9.77 -22.27 10.36
N ALA A 427 -11.01 -22.68 10.08
CA ALA A 427 -11.28 -23.80 9.20
C ALA A 427 -12.65 -23.69 8.53
N SER A 428 -12.86 -24.41 7.42
CA SER A 428 -14.14 -24.44 6.72
C SER A 428 -15.28 -25.13 7.50
N ASP A 429 -14.97 -25.97 8.49
CA ASP A 429 -15.96 -26.63 9.37
C ASP A 429 -15.38 -26.99 10.75
N ASP A 430 -16.27 -27.35 11.69
CA ASP A 430 -15.91 -27.61 13.10
C ASP A 430 -14.98 -28.82 13.27
N GLU A 431 -15.11 -29.86 12.43
CA GLU A 431 -14.27 -31.06 12.53
C GLU A 431 -12.84 -30.75 12.09
N LEU A 432 -12.69 -29.97 11.00
CA LEU A 432 -11.40 -29.48 10.55
C LEU A 432 -10.78 -28.47 11.51
N HIS A 433 -11.60 -27.64 12.15
CA HIS A 433 -11.13 -26.71 13.19
C HIS A 433 -10.47 -27.48 14.34
N ASP A 434 -11.17 -28.46 14.93
CA ASP A 434 -10.65 -29.29 16.02
C ASP A 434 -9.36 -30.02 15.61
N GLN A 435 -9.31 -30.59 14.40
CA GLN A 435 -8.12 -31.25 13.87
C GLN A 435 -6.92 -30.30 13.71
N THR A 436 -7.18 -29.07 13.26
CA THR A 436 -6.14 -28.04 13.05
C THR A 436 -5.61 -27.53 14.39
N VAL A 437 -6.49 -27.34 15.39
CA VAL A 437 -6.09 -27.00 16.77
C VAL A 437 -5.21 -28.10 17.36
N ASP A 438 -5.58 -29.36 17.20
CA ASP A 438 -4.79 -30.51 17.69
C ASP A 438 -3.44 -30.64 16.95
N ALA A 439 -3.38 -30.25 15.68
CA ALA A 439 -2.17 -30.28 14.87
C ALA A 439 -1.18 -29.17 15.24
N ALA A 440 -1.69 -27.97 15.57
CA ALA A 440 -0.89 -26.76 15.78
C ALA A 440 -0.45 -26.53 17.23
N ASN A 441 -1.04 -27.21 18.22
CA ASN A 441 -0.59 -27.25 19.62
C ASN A 441 0.53 -28.27 19.85
#